data_AF-A0A2W4R519-F1
#
_entry.id   AF-A0A2W4R519-F1
#
_cell.length_a   1.000
_cell.length_b   1.000
_cell.length_c   1.000
_cell.angle_alpha   90.00
_cell.angle_beta   90.00
_cell.angle_gamma   90.00
#
_symmetry.space_group_name_H-M   'P 1'
#
loop_
_entity.id
_entity.type
_entity.pdbx_description
1 polymer ?
#
loop_
_entity_poly.entity_id
_entity_poly.type
_entity_poly.pdbx_seq_one_letter_code
_entity_poly.pdbx_strand_id
1 'polypeptide(L)'
;MPDTERVVQQLYEDVAVRADLRDTEAEALLRWAEKQVERLAATAPDDATFDEQAGRLRSLLKRVNRVVGARSLLDETEIQAAMAKLAEDAVALGAPPATSFSSQTAPDLKSLDDATALQTVLASLHLDAEQEAESSPTPAPPPEATPPAAPEPPADPSAAASDSDDAGPVYPGRTPLILWPRSPSGESDPNDETPDIEEQ
;
A
#
# COMPACT_ATOMS: atom_id res chain seq x y z
N MET A 1 -24.38 -8.40 8.90
CA MET A 1 -23.49 -8.08 7.76
C MET A 1 -22.48 -7.11 8.34
N PRO A 2 -21.20 -7.50 8.39
CA PRO A 2 -20.14 -6.66 8.94
C PRO A 2 -20.06 -5.31 8.23
N ASP A 3 -19.86 -4.25 9.02
CA ASP A 3 -19.82 -2.87 8.55
C ASP A 3 -18.43 -2.55 7.99
N THR A 4 -18.22 -2.90 6.72
CA THR A 4 -16.96 -2.70 5.99
C THR A 4 -16.64 -1.22 5.83
N GLU A 5 -17.64 -0.39 5.53
CA GLU A 5 -17.48 1.05 5.34
C GLU A 5 -16.90 1.73 6.58
N ARG A 6 -17.37 1.40 7.79
CA ARG A 6 -16.79 1.91 9.04
C ARG A 6 -15.32 1.53 9.18
N VAL A 7 -14.97 0.27 8.91
CA VAL A 7 -13.58 -0.21 9.08
C VAL A 7 -12.65 0.45 8.07
N VAL A 8 -13.09 0.58 6.81
CA VAL A 8 -12.36 1.28 5.76
C VAL A 8 -12.16 2.75 6.15
N GLN A 9 -13.22 3.45 6.56
CA GLN A 9 -13.12 4.84 7.02
C GLN A 9 -12.08 4.99 8.15
N GLN A 10 -12.11 4.10 9.16
CA GLN A 10 -11.14 4.11 10.25
C GLN A 10 -9.70 3.86 9.77
N LEU A 11 -9.48 3.08 8.70
CA LEU A 11 -8.14 2.88 8.12
C LEU A 11 -7.62 4.15 7.46
N TYR A 12 -8.47 4.90 6.75
CA TYR A 12 -8.09 6.19 6.15
C TYR A 12 -7.82 7.27 7.19
N GLU A 13 -8.51 7.21 8.34
CA GLU A 13 -8.32 8.12 9.47
C GLU A 13 -7.10 7.77 10.34
N ASP A 14 -6.59 6.54 10.26
CA ASP A 14 -5.46 6.10 11.05
C ASP A 14 -4.13 6.62 10.47
N VAL A 15 -3.69 7.76 11.00
CA VAL A 15 -2.44 8.42 10.61
C VAL A 15 -1.24 7.48 10.74
N ALA A 16 -1.23 6.56 11.71
CA ALA A 16 -0.10 5.65 11.91
C ALA A 16 0.05 4.60 10.79
N VAL A 17 -0.97 4.39 9.95
CA VAL A 17 -0.88 3.54 8.75
C VAL A 17 -0.21 4.27 7.59
N ARG A 18 -0.14 5.61 7.64
CA ARG A 18 0.38 6.46 6.56
C ARG A 18 1.65 7.22 6.93
N ALA A 19 1.96 7.36 8.23
CA ALA A 19 2.94 8.30 8.76
C ALA A 19 4.36 8.18 8.16
N ASP A 20 4.88 6.95 8.02
CA ASP A 20 6.25 6.75 7.50
C ASP A 20 6.29 6.46 5.98
N LEU A 21 5.15 6.51 5.29
CA LEU A 21 5.08 6.31 3.84
C LEU A 21 4.81 7.63 3.10
N ARG A 22 5.29 7.72 1.87
CA ARG A 22 4.90 8.78 0.93
C ARG A 22 3.45 8.57 0.49
N ASP A 23 2.80 9.64 0.01
CA ASP A 23 1.38 9.63 -0.31
C ASP A 23 0.97 8.52 -1.31
N THR A 24 1.76 8.30 -2.36
CA THR A 24 1.48 7.29 -3.39
C THR A 24 1.51 5.86 -2.82
N GLU A 25 2.51 5.58 -1.98
CA GLU A 25 2.75 4.30 -1.33
C GLU A 25 1.70 4.03 -0.25
N ALA A 26 1.34 5.07 0.52
CA ALA A 26 0.26 5.01 1.49
C ALA A 26 -1.09 4.74 0.82
N GLU A 27 -1.38 5.37 -0.32
CA GLU A 27 -2.61 5.12 -1.10
C GLU A 27 -2.64 3.69 -1.64
N ALA A 28 -1.52 3.18 -2.15
CA ALA A 28 -1.42 1.79 -2.60
C ALA A 28 -1.66 0.79 -1.46
N LEU A 29 -1.10 1.05 -0.27
CA LEU A 29 -1.30 0.23 0.92
C LEU A 29 -2.77 0.25 1.39
N LEU A 30 -3.43 1.42 1.36
CA LEU A 30 -4.83 1.57 1.74
C LEU A 30 -5.77 0.85 0.76
N ARG A 31 -5.55 0.98 -0.55
CA ARG A 31 -6.32 0.24 -1.56
C ARG A 31 -6.17 -1.26 -1.43
N TRP A 32 -4.97 -1.72 -1.10
CA TRP A 32 -4.76 -3.13 -0.78
C TRP A 32 -5.58 -3.53 0.45
N ALA A 33 -5.54 -2.73 1.52
CA ALA A 33 -6.27 -2.97 2.77
C ALA A 33 -7.79 -3.03 2.57
N GLU A 34 -8.38 -2.16 1.74
CA GLU A 34 -9.81 -2.17 1.40
C GLU A 34 -10.26 -3.55 0.90
N LYS A 35 -9.54 -4.11 -0.06
CA LYS A 35 -9.83 -5.46 -0.60
C LYS A 35 -9.74 -6.54 0.49
N GLN A 36 -8.78 -6.40 1.41
CA GLN A 36 -8.66 -7.33 2.53
C GLN A 36 -9.84 -7.21 3.49
N VAL A 37 -10.31 -5.99 3.79
CA VAL A 37 -11.50 -5.77 4.63
C VAL A 37 -12.73 -6.41 3.99
N GLU A 38 -12.93 -6.24 2.69
CA GLU A 38 -14.03 -6.89 1.95
C GLU A 38 -13.96 -8.42 2.04
N ARG A 39 -12.77 -9.00 1.90
CA ARG A 39 -12.59 -10.46 2.03
C ARG A 39 -12.85 -10.95 3.46
N LEU A 40 -12.36 -10.22 4.46
CA LEU A 40 -12.62 -10.56 5.87
C LEU A 40 -14.12 -10.50 6.16
N ALA A 41 -14.83 -9.50 5.66
CA ALA A 41 -16.29 -9.42 5.77
C ALA A 41 -17.03 -10.58 5.11
N ALA A 42 -16.54 -11.10 3.99
CA ALA A 42 -17.12 -12.25 3.30
C ALA A 42 -16.88 -13.59 4.04
N THR A 43 -15.83 -13.68 4.85
CA THR A 43 -15.39 -14.93 5.52
C THR A 43 -15.69 -14.96 7.02
N ALA A 44 -15.94 -13.80 7.63
CA ALA A 44 -16.23 -13.69 9.05
C ALA A 44 -17.65 -14.22 9.38
N PRO A 45 -17.78 -15.09 10.40
CA PRO A 45 -19.08 -15.63 10.81
C PRO A 45 -19.98 -14.61 11.51
N ASP A 46 -19.40 -13.57 12.11
CA ASP A 46 -20.09 -12.56 12.91
C ASP A 46 -19.28 -11.25 13.01
N ASP A 47 -19.94 -10.18 13.47
CA ASP A 47 -19.35 -8.84 13.57
C ASP A 47 -18.17 -8.76 14.56
N ALA A 48 -18.17 -9.57 15.63
CA ALA A 48 -17.09 -9.57 16.61
C ALA A 48 -15.82 -10.22 16.04
N THR A 49 -15.98 -11.33 15.32
CA THR A 49 -14.88 -11.98 14.60
C THR A 49 -14.31 -11.05 13.52
N PHE A 50 -15.18 -10.35 12.78
CA PHE A 50 -14.77 -9.36 11.79
C PHE A 50 -13.97 -8.21 12.42
N ASP A 51 -14.44 -7.64 13.53
CA ASP A 51 -13.74 -6.55 14.22
C ASP A 51 -12.38 -6.98 14.77
N GLU A 52 -12.27 -8.21 15.28
CA GLU A 52 -11.00 -8.77 15.71
C GLU A 52 -10.02 -8.91 14.54
N GLN A 53 -10.47 -9.46 13.41
CA GLN A 53 -9.66 -9.60 12.19
C GLN A 53 -9.28 -8.24 11.59
N ALA A 54 -10.19 -7.26 11.58
CA ALA A 54 -9.92 -5.89 11.15
C ALA A 54 -8.86 -5.21 12.04
N GLY A 55 -8.90 -5.45 13.35
CA GLY A 55 -7.86 -4.98 14.29
C GLY A 55 -6.48 -5.59 14.00
N ARG A 56 -6.44 -6.88 13.66
CA ARG A 56 -5.22 -7.57 13.24
C ARG A 56 -4.70 -7.03 11.91
N LEU A 57 -5.57 -6.81 10.92
CA LEU A 57 -5.22 -6.19 9.64
C LEU A 57 -4.62 -4.79 9.85
N ARG A 58 -5.23 -3.96 10.69
CA ARG A 58 -4.68 -2.63 11.02
C ARG A 58 -3.29 -2.71 11.64
N SER A 59 -3.06 -3.70 12.52
CA SER A 59 -1.74 -3.94 13.13
C SER A 59 -0.70 -4.39 12.10
N LEU A 60 -1.10 -5.26 11.17
CA LEU A 60 -0.27 -5.68 10.03
C LEU A 60 0.14 -4.48 9.17
N LEU A 61 -0.81 -3.61 8.80
CA LEU A 61 -0.55 -2.42 7.98
C LEU A 61 0.43 -1.46 8.65
N LYS A 62 0.31 -1.23 9.96
CA LYS A 62 1.27 -0.42 10.73
C LYS A 62 2.66 -1.02 10.70
N ARG A 63 2.78 -2.34 10.77
CA ARG A 63 4.07 -3.04 10.63
C ARG A 63 4.64 -2.93 9.23
N VAL A 64 3.82 -3.10 8.19
CA VAL A 64 4.25 -2.90 6.79
C VAL A 64 4.76 -1.47 6.60
N ASN A 65 3.99 -0.47 7.04
CA ASN A 65 4.37 0.93 6.99
C ASN A 65 5.71 1.18 7.70
N ARG A 66 5.88 0.66 8.92
CA ARG A 66 7.14 0.79 9.66
C ARG A 66 8.31 0.11 8.98
N VAL A 67 8.13 -1.10 8.46
CA VAL A 67 9.22 -1.84 7.79
C VAL A 67 9.65 -1.10 6.54
N VAL A 68 8.71 -0.64 5.69
CA VAL A 68 9.04 0.05 4.45
C VAL A 68 9.57 1.45 4.75
N GLY A 69 8.83 2.25 5.53
CA GLY A 69 9.15 3.65 5.80
C GLY A 69 10.39 3.86 6.68
N ALA A 70 10.62 2.98 7.66
CA ALA A 70 11.80 3.05 8.53
C ALA A 70 12.94 2.11 8.09
N ARG A 71 12.89 1.48 6.90
CA ARG A 71 13.93 0.51 6.47
C ARG A 71 15.35 1.06 6.50
N SER A 72 15.50 2.35 6.20
CA SER A 72 16.80 3.02 6.18
C SER A 72 17.36 3.27 7.58
N LEU A 73 16.50 3.24 8.61
CA LEU A 73 16.84 3.47 10.01
C LEU A 73 17.00 2.16 10.79
N LEU A 74 16.43 1.06 10.30
CA LEU A 74 16.47 -0.25 10.95
C LEU A 74 17.71 -1.04 10.52
N ASP A 75 18.26 -1.83 11.44
CA ASP A 75 19.29 -2.81 11.13
C ASP A 75 18.73 -4.04 10.43
N GLU A 76 19.58 -4.83 9.76
CA GLU A 76 19.14 -6.01 9.02
C GLU A 76 18.44 -7.03 9.93
N THR A 77 18.94 -7.22 11.15
CA THR A 77 18.33 -8.08 12.17
C THR A 77 16.95 -7.56 12.59
N GLU A 78 16.77 -6.25 12.71
CA GLU A 78 15.48 -5.64 13.06
C GLU A 78 14.47 -5.79 11.93
N ILE A 79 14.89 -5.58 10.68
CA ILE A 79 14.06 -5.82 9.49
C ILE A 79 13.63 -7.29 9.47
N GLN A 80 14.57 -8.22 9.69
CA GLN A 80 14.26 -9.64 9.70
C GLN A 80 13.28 -10.03 10.81
N ALA A 81 13.45 -9.49 12.03
CA ALA A 81 12.52 -9.70 13.13
C ALA A 81 11.14 -9.09 12.84
N ALA A 82 11.08 -7.93 12.21
CA ALA A 82 9.82 -7.30 11.80
C ALA A 82 9.12 -8.10 10.70
N MET A 83 9.87 -8.66 9.74
CA MET A 83 9.34 -9.56 8.71
C MET A 83 8.79 -10.86 9.30
N ALA A 84 9.45 -11.43 10.31
CA ALA A 84 8.95 -12.60 11.03
C ALA A 84 7.62 -12.32 11.71
N LYS A 85 7.51 -11.20 12.44
CA LYS A 85 6.25 -10.77 13.07
C LYS A 85 5.13 -10.51 12.06
N LEU A 86 5.49 -9.95 10.91
CA LEU A 86 4.55 -9.69 9.82
C LEU A 86 4.02 -11.00 9.22
N ALA A 87 4.85 -12.04 9.12
CA ALA A 87 4.42 -13.37 8.75
C ALA A 87 3.49 -14.00 9.81
N GLU A 88 3.79 -13.84 11.10
CA GLU A 88 2.93 -14.32 12.20
C GLU A 88 1.54 -13.65 12.16
N ASP A 89 1.49 -12.33 11.98
CA ASP A 89 0.22 -11.60 11.85
C ASP A 89 -0.57 -12.02 10.61
N ALA A 90 0.10 -12.29 9.49
CA ALA A 90 -0.53 -12.76 8.26
C ALA A 90 -1.16 -14.15 8.46
N VAL A 91 -0.44 -15.07 9.13
CA VAL A 91 -0.97 -16.38 9.51
C VAL A 91 -2.18 -16.25 10.42
N ALA A 92 -2.14 -15.31 11.37
CA ALA A 92 -3.28 -15.01 12.26
C ALA A 92 -4.52 -14.47 11.52
N LEU A 93 -4.35 -13.97 10.29
CA LEU A 93 -5.41 -13.53 9.39
C LEU A 93 -5.86 -14.61 8.39
N GLY A 94 -5.30 -15.82 8.48
CA GLY A 94 -5.65 -16.95 7.62
C GLY A 94 -4.80 -17.07 6.35
N ALA A 95 -3.74 -16.27 6.20
CA ALA A 95 -2.76 -16.49 5.14
C ALA A 95 -2.03 -17.82 5.38
N PRO A 96 -1.66 -18.56 4.33
CA PRO A 96 -0.70 -19.65 4.50
C PRO A 96 0.60 -19.07 5.10
N PRO A 97 1.30 -19.80 5.97
CA PRO A 97 2.60 -19.36 6.47
C PRO A 97 3.50 -19.17 5.26
N ALA A 98 3.70 -17.90 4.87
CA ALA A 98 4.31 -17.59 3.60
C ALA A 98 5.70 -18.23 3.57
N THR A 99 5.87 -19.24 2.71
CA THR A 99 7.16 -19.89 2.41
C THR A 99 8.15 -18.88 1.78
N SER A 100 7.72 -17.65 1.50
CA SER A 100 8.40 -16.68 0.66
C SER A 100 9.22 -15.62 1.41
N PHE A 101 9.11 -15.50 2.74
CA PHE A 101 10.02 -14.64 3.52
C PHE A 101 11.36 -15.36 3.71
N SER A 102 12.12 -15.50 2.63
CA SER A 102 13.47 -16.01 2.68
C SER A 102 14.37 -15.03 3.43
N SER A 103 15.38 -15.55 4.16
CA SER A 103 16.39 -14.73 4.85
C SER A 103 17.14 -13.74 3.94
N GLN A 104 16.98 -13.87 2.62
CA GLN A 104 17.55 -12.99 1.60
C GLN A 104 16.70 -11.75 1.29
N THR A 105 15.44 -11.67 1.75
CA THR A 105 14.55 -10.54 1.44
C THR A 105 14.96 -9.26 2.18
N ALA A 106 15.53 -9.36 3.38
CA ALA A 106 15.95 -8.20 4.19
C ALA A 106 17.08 -7.35 3.56
N PRO A 107 18.21 -7.93 3.07
CA PRO A 107 19.24 -7.14 2.40
C PRO A 107 18.77 -6.53 1.07
N ASP A 108 17.87 -7.21 0.37
CA ASP A 108 17.31 -6.74 -0.90
C ASP A 108 16.43 -5.48 -0.70
N LEU A 109 15.60 -5.48 0.35
CA LEU A 109 14.72 -4.34 0.69
C LEU A 109 15.46 -3.02 0.93
N LYS A 110 16.65 -3.04 1.54
CA LYS A 110 17.43 -1.80 1.77
C LYS A 110 17.91 -1.15 0.48
N SER A 111 18.07 -1.92 -0.59
CA SER A 111 18.55 -1.44 -1.88
C SER A 111 17.41 -0.97 -2.80
N LEU A 112 16.16 -1.23 -2.42
CA LEU A 112 14.96 -0.93 -3.22
C LEU A 112 14.34 0.43 -2.86
N ASP A 113 13.73 1.05 -3.87
CA ASP A 113 12.83 2.19 -3.69
C ASP A 113 11.60 1.83 -2.85
N ASP A 114 10.99 2.84 -2.21
CA ASP A 114 9.87 2.66 -1.26
C ASP A 114 8.70 1.89 -1.90
N ALA A 115 8.33 2.28 -3.12
CA ALA A 115 7.25 1.65 -3.88
C ALA A 115 7.54 0.18 -4.22
N THR A 116 8.77 -0.14 -4.63
CA THR A 116 9.16 -1.51 -4.97
C THR A 116 9.26 -2.38 -3.71
N ALA A 117 9.83 -1.85 -2.63
CA ALA A 117 9.87 -2.51 -1.33
C ALA A 117 8.47 -2.84 -0.81
N LEU A 118 7.54 -1.88 -0.89
CA LEU A 118 6.14 -2.09 -0.54
C LEU A 118 5.51 -3.20 -1.39
N GLN A 119 5.66 -3.15 -2.71
CA GLN A 119 5.13 -4.20 -3.59
C GLN A 119 5.71 -5.58 -3.29
N THR A 120 7.02 -5.68 -3.02
CA THR A 120 7.65 -6.95 -2.62
C THR A 120 7.07 -7.51 -1.33
N VAL A 121 6.84 -6.66 -0.32
CA VAL A 121 6.23 -7.07 0.96
C VAL A 121 4.78 -7.48 0.77
N LEU A 122 3.99 -6.70 0.02
CA LEU A 122 2.58 -7.01 -0.27
C LEU A 122 2.42 -8.27 -1.11
N ALA A 123 3.30 -8.49 -2.10
CA ALA A 123 3.33 -9.72 -2.88
C ALA A 123 3.67 -10.93 -1.98
N SER A 124 4.63 -10.79 -1.07
CA SER A 124 4.98 -11.87 -0.14
C SER A 124 3.84 -12.22 0.84
N LEU A 125 2.95 -11.26 1.09
CA LEU A 125 1.83 -11.39 2.01
C LEU A 125 0.64 -12.18 1.46
N HIS A 126 0.66 -12.66 0.21
CA HIS A 126 -0.36 -13.49 -0.49
C HIS A 126 -1.51 -14.00 0.41
N LEU A 127 -2.38 -13.09 0.84
CA LEU A 127 -3.59 -13.41 1.59
C LEU A 127 -4.71 -13.84 0.62
N ASP A 128 -4.53 -13.53 -0.66
CA ASP A 128 -5.24 -14.07 -1.79
C ASP A 128 -4.53 -15.34 -2.27
N ALA A 129 -5.02 -16.50 -1.81
CA ALA A 129 -4.78 -17.77 -2.49
C ALA A 129 -5.66 -17.93 -3.75
N GLU A 130 -6.50 -16.94 -4.06
CA GLU A 130 -7.10 -16.77 -5.39
C GLU A 130 -6.19 -15.88 -6.22
N GLN A 131 -5.09 -16.51 -6.62
CA GLN A 131 -4.41 -16.26 -7.87
C GLN A 131 -5.35 -15.62 -8.89
N GLU A 132 -4.95 -14.46 -9.43
CA GLU A 132 -5.46 -13.86 -10.66
C GLU A 132 -5.75 -14.92 -11.74
N ALA A 133 -6.93 -15.51 -11.68
CA ALA A 133 -7.57 -16.17 -12.81
C ALA A 133 -8.41 -15.17 -13.62
N GLU A 134 -8.27 -13.86 -13.35
CA GLU A 134 -8.98 -12.78 -14.06
C GLU A 134 -8.08 -11.67 -14.64
N SER A 135 -6.77 -11.84 -14.68
CA SER A 135 -5.92 -11.04 -15.60
C SER A 135 -5.90 -11.64 -17.01
N SER A 136 -7.09 -11.92 -17.56
CA SER A 136 -7.45 -12.02 -18.99
C SER A 136 -8.93 -12.43 -19.09
N PRO A 137 -9.76 -11.77 -19.92
CA PRO A 137 -9.39 -11.35 -21.27
C PRO A 137 -9.68 -9.88 -21.54
N THR A 138 -8.84 -9.27 -22.38
CA THR A 138 -9.26 -8.20 -23.28
C THR A 138 -10.65 -8.53 -23.84
N PRO A 139 -11.72 -7.77 -23.51
CA PRO A 139 -12.96 -7.89 -24.25
C PRO A 139 -12.68 -7.48 -25.70
N ALA A 140 -12.93 -8.44 -26.59
CA ALA A 140 -12.89 -8.26 -28.02
C ALA A 140 -13.66 -7.00 -28.45
N PRO A 141 -13.15 -6.20 -29.40
CA PRO A 141 -14.03 -5.47 -30.29
C PRO A 141 -14.54 -6.43 -31.38
N PRO A 142 -15.85 -6.74 -31.43
CA PRO A 142 -16.55 -6.85 -32.69
C PRO A 142 -17.53 -5.66 -32.77
N PRO A 143 -17.69 -4.98 -33.92
CA PRO A 143 -17.67 -5.54 -35.26
C PRO A 143 -16.99 -4.65 -36.32
N GLU A 144 -16.20 -5.21 -37.23
CA GLU A 144 -16.12 -4.61 -38.57
C GLU A 144 -16.16 -5.72 -39.61
N ALA A 145 -17.38 -6.00 -40.05
CA ALA A 145 -17.64 -6.72 -41.28
C ALA A 145 -16.96 -5.95 -42.41
N THR A 146 -15.90 -6.52 -42.95
CA THR A 146 -15.25 -6.09 -44.19
C THR A 146 -16.31 -5.93 -45.29
N PRO A 147 -16.61 -4.71 -45.77
CA PRO A 147 -17.31 -4.53 -47.02
C PRO A 147 -16.33 -4.86 -48.16
N PRO A 148 -16.77 -5.57 -49.23
CA PRO A 148 -15.93 -5.84 -50.38
C PRO A 148 -15.54 -4.53 -51.11
N ALA A 149 -14.36 -4.58 -51.70
CA ALA A 149 -13.65 -3.49 -52.34
C ALA A 149 -14.36 -2.78 -53.51
N ALA A 150 -14.03 -1.48 -53.60
CA ALA A 150 -13.92 -0.59 -54.79
C ALA A 150 -15.19 0.08 -55.37
N PRO A 151 -15.09 1.25 -56.06
CA PRO A 151 -13.96 2.16 -56.31
C PRO A 151 -14.17 3.66 -55.92
N GLU A 152 -13.08 4.44 -55.95
CA GLU A 152 -12.98 5.92 -55.84
C GLU A 152 -13.87 6.68 -56.85
N PRO A 153 -14.24 7.98 -56.59
CA PRO A 153 -13.53 9.11 -57.25
C PRO A 153 -13.50 10.41 -56.36
N PRO A 154 -13.08 11.62 -56.81
CA PRO A 154 -12.00 12.37 -56.16
C PRO A 154 -12.41 13.74 -55.55
N ALA A 155 -11.49 14.27 -54.74
CA ALA A 155 -11.13 15.69 -54.54
C ALA A 155 -12.21 16.80 -54.50
N ASP A 156 -12.28 17.50 -53.37
CA ASP A 156 -12.38 18.96 -53.34
C ASP A 156 -11.61 19.54 -52.12
N PRO A 157 -10.64 20.45 -52.31
CA PRO A 157 -10.01 21.21 -51.24
C PRO A 157 -10.60 22.63 -51.16
N SER A 158 -11.41 22.88 -50.13
CA SER A 158 -11.77 24.23 -49.65
C SER A 158 -11.62 24.24 -48.13
N ALA A 159 -10.53 24.74 -47.57
CA ALA A 159 -10.17 26.16 -47.39
C ALA A 159 -10.92 26.86 -46.24
N ALA A 160 -10.16 27.69 -45.52
CA ALA A 160 -10.50 28.58 -44.39
C ALA A 160 -10.50 27.91 -42.99
N ALA A 161 -9.49 28.05 -42.14
CA ALA A 161 -8.86 29.25 -41.56
C ALA A 161 -9.81 30.09 -40.69
N SER A 162 -9.56 30.11 -39.37
CA SER A 162 -9.63 31.24 -38.40
C SER A 162 -9.60 30.60 -37.00
N ASP A 163 -8.58 30.78 -36.15
CA ASP A 163 -8.07 32.01 -35.52
C ASP A 163 -8.95 32.51 -34.37
N SER A 164 -8.30 32.87 -33.24
CA SER A 164 -8.76 33.35 -31.92
C SER A 164 -8.48 32.31 -30.82
N ASP A 165 -7.37 32.36 -30.07
CA ASP A 165 -6.88 33.46 -29.21
C ASP A 165 -7.95 33.85 -28.17
N ASP A 166 -7.76 33.45 -26.91
CA ASP A 166 -7.89 34.40 -25.78
C ASP A 166 -7.35 33.81 -24.48
N ALA A 167 -6.72 34.70 -23.73
CA ALA A 167 -5.84 34.49 -22.62
C ALA A 167 -6.54 34.20 -21.29
N GLY A 168 -5.79 33.56 -20.39
CA GLY A 168 -6.06 33.64 -18.95
C GLY A 168 -4.93 33.08 -18.10
N PRO A 169 -3.92 33.88 -17.72
CA PRO A 169 -3.04 33.54 -16.63
C PRO A 169 -3.60 34.08 -15.29
N VAL A 170 -2.96 33.64 -14.21
CA VAL A 170 -2.93 34.27 -12.86
C VAL A 170 -3.91 33.69 -11.83
N TYR A 171 -3.37 32.83 -10.96
CA TYR A 171 -3.65 32.90 -9.51
C TYR A 171 -2.36 32.66 -8.70
N PRO A 172 -1.76 33.71 -8.11
CA PRO A 172 -0.75 33.61 -7.08
C PRO A 172 -1.45 33.53 -5.71
N GLY A 173 -1.48 32.34 -5.12
CA GLY A 173 -2.04 32.09 -3.79
C GLY A 173 -1.04 31.35 -2.90
N ARG A 174 0.07 32.02 -2.59
CA ARG A 174 1.15 31.55 -1.71
C ARG A 174 0.76 31.81 -0.26
N THR A 175 0.22 30.82 0.44
CA THR A 175 0.07 30.87 1.90
C THR A 175 1.35 30.30 2.57
N PRO A 176 1.90 31.00 3.59
CA PRO A 176 3.18 30.65 4.20
C PRO A 176 3.09 29.45 5.17
N LEU A 177 4.20 28.71 5.23
CA LEU A 177 4.52 27.70 6.23
C LEU A 177 4.28 28.23 7.66
N ILE A 178 3.43 27.55 8.42
CA ILE A 178 3.42 27.67 9.88
C ILE A 178 4.50 26.71 10.40
N LEU A 179 5.62 27.31 10.81
CA LEU A 179 6.73 26.67 11.48
C LEU A 179 6.32 26.39 12.94
N TRP A 180 5.94 25.15 13.27
CA TRP A 180 5.77 24.76 14.67
C TRP A 180 7.14 24.48 15.31
N PRO A 181 7.44 25.06 16.49
CA PRO A 181 8.68 24.76 17.21
C PRO A 181 8.64 23.34 17.78
N ARG A 182 9.73 22.63 17.47
CA ARG A 182 10.17 21.35 18.03
C ARG A 182 10.38 21.51 19.54
N SER A 183 9.64 20.75 20.35
CA SER A 183 9.95 20.57 21.78
C SER A 183 10.96 19.43 21.94
N PRO A 184 12.17 19.68 22.48
CA PRO A 184 13.00 18.64 23.05
C PRO A 184 12.65 18.47 24.53
N SER A 185 12.24 17.28 24.97
CA SER A 185 12.09 16.97 26.40
C SER A 185 12.25 15.48 26.68
N GLY A 186 13.32 15.18 27.42
CA GLY A 186 13.58 13.97 28.22
C GLY A 186 13.90 12.73 27.39
N GLU A 187 15.11 12.15 27.36
CA GLU A 187 16.12 11.97 28.41
C GLU A 187 15.51 11.54 29.75
N SER A 188 15.31 10.24 29.88
CA SER A 188 15.50 9.47 31.12
C SER A 188 15.53 7.99 30.73
N ASP A 189 16.75 7.48 30.55
CA ASP A 189 17.03 6.05 30.59
C ASP A 189 17.72 5.77 31.93
N PRO A 190 17.01 5.14 32.89
CA PRO A 190 17.66 4.54 34.04
C PRO A 190 17.21 3.08 34.18
N ASN A 191 17.85 2.19 33.41
CA ASN A 191 17.89 0.76 33.71
C ASN A 191 19.10 0.17 32.94
N ASP A 192 20.35 0.57 33.21
CA ASP A 192 21.14 0.18 34.39
C ASP A 192 20.52 -0.93 35.25
N GLU A 193 20.52 -2.15 34.73
CA GLU A 193 20.65 -3.33 35.59
C GLU A 193 21.53 -4.36 34.89
N THR A 194 22.81 -4.29 35.17
CA THR A 194 23.75 -5.40 35.01
C THR A 194 23.59 -6.31 36.22
N PRO A 195 23.19 -7.59 36.06
CA PRO A 195 23.51 -8.58 37.05
C PRO A 195 24.91 -9.13 36.78
N ASP A 196 25.78 -8.73 37.69
CA ASP A 196 27.02 -9.35 38.14
C ASP A 196 26.99 -10.89 38.08
N ILE A 197 27.99 -11.44 37.39
CA ILE A 197 28.87 -12.53 37.83
C ILE A 197 28.32 -13.41 38.98
N GLU A 198 28.08 -14.70 38.72
CA GLU A 198 28.49 -15.71 39.70
C GLU A 198 29.02 -16.98 39.04
N GLU A 199 30.27 -17.22 39.40
CA GLU A 199 31.14 -18.35 39.12
C GLU A 199 30.67 -19.56 39.92
N GLN A 200 30.48 -20.72 39.26
CA GLN A 200 30.69 -22.07 39.83
C GLN A 200 30.62 -23.17 38.77
#